data_AF-A0A6J6CXM7-F1
#
_entry.id   AF-A0A6J6CXM7-F1
#
_cell.length_a   1.000
_cell.length_b   1.000
_cell.length_c   1.000
_cell.angle_alpha   90.00
_cell.angle_beta   90.00
_cell.angle_gamma   90.00
#
_symmetry.space_group_name_H-M   'P 1'
#
loop_
_entity.id
_entity.type
_entity.pdbx_description
1 polymer ?
#
loop_
_entity_poly.entity_id
_entity_poly.type
_entity_poly.pdbx_seq_one_letter_code
_entity_poly.pdbx_strand_id
1 'polypeptide(L)'
;MFKVESPAKFTRTVLILVIGCAQFAPITSANAADKGWRYWGYYQAAPGATKWTAAMTGPTVDIADGAVEGWSFVFSSDDIPSTPPRVKPSFASICAKTKADKDTKRIGLVIDFGTKAYAPKGEKVQKTLITCVTTAKTSQGIDVLGMALKVRAAKSGLICGLNGYPAKECGVEIPTPAALKK
;
A
#
# COMPACT_ATOMS: atom_id res chain seq x y z
N MET A 1 -66.46 -11.96 40.78
CA MET A 1 -66.46 -12.24 42.23
C MET A 1 -66.06 -13.70 42.42
N PHE A 2 -65.07 -13.89 43.29
CA PHE A 2 -64.31 -15.09 43.68
C PHE A 2 -65.00 -16.46 43.63
N LYS A 3 -64.25 -17.47 43.18
CA LYS A 3 -63.88 -18.57 44.09
C LYS A 3 -62.54 -19.21 43.68
N VAL A 4 -61.61 -19.19 44.63
CA VAL A 4 -60.29 -19.81 44.62
C VAL A 4 -60.42 -21.21 45.21
N GLU A 5 -59.83 -22.22 44.57
CA GLU A 5 -59.37 -23.44 45.26
C GLU A 5 -57.99 -23.85 44.72
N SER A 6 -57.03 -23.89 45.64
CA SER A 6 -55.73 -24.58 45.58
C SER A 6 -55.82 -25.74 46.60
N PRO A 7 -54.81 -26.60 46.87
CA PRO A 7 -53.58 -26.99 46.17
C PRO A 7 -53.42 -28.54 46.09
N ALA A 8 -52.49 -29.10 45.30
CA ALA A 8 -51.82 -30.35 45.68
C ALA A 8 -50.54 -30.63 44.88
N LYS A 9 -49.47 -30.83 45.64
CA LYS A 9 -48.10 -31.20 45.31
C LYS A 9 -48.03 -32.57 44.61
N PHE A 10 -47.14 -32.75 43.62
CA PHE A 10 -46.38 -33.98 43.39
C PHE A 10 -45.26 -33.71 42.34
N THR A 11 -44.00 -33.54 42.75
CA THR A 11 -42.94 -34.57 42.84
C THR A 11 -42.15 -34.77 41.53
N ARG A 12 -40.82 -34.60 41.66
CA ARG A 12 -39.69 -35.13 40.85
C ARG A 12 -39.44 -34.57 39.43
N THR A 13 -38.42 -33.71 39.39
CA THR A 13 -37.19 -33.83 38.58
C THR A 13 -37.28 -34.56 37.24
N VAL A 14 -37.20 -33.79 36.14
CA VAL A 14 -36.43 -34.19 34.95
C VAL A 14 -35.68 -32.95 34.43
N LEU A 15 -34.36 -33.00 34.56
CA LEU A 15 -33.39 -32.08 33.97
C LEU A 15 -33.27 -32.44 32.48
N ILE A 16 -33.69 -31.57 31.55
CA ILE A 16 -33.36 -31.73 30.11
C ILE A 16 -32.54 -30.52 29.66
N LEU A 17 -31.26 -30.85 29.44
CA LEU A 17 -30.19 -30.07 28.87
C LEU A 17 -30.54 -29.74 27.40
N VAL A 18 -30.87 -28.48 27.09
CA VAL A 18 -30.97 -28.03 25.70
C VAL A 18 -29.55 -27.76 25.19
N ILE A 19 -29.04 -28.74 24.46
CA ILE A 19 -27.73 -28.74 23.80
C ILE A 19 -27.71 -27.64 22.75
N GLY A 20 -26.78 -26.70 22.89
CA GLY A 20 -26.54 -25.65 21.91
C GLY A 20 -26.04 -26.24 20.58
N CYS A 21 -26.74 -25.95 19.49
CA CYS A 21 -26.23 -26.15 18.13
C CYS A 21 -25.03 -25.22 17.91
N ALA A 22 -23.82 -25.75 18.09
CA ALA A 22 -22.62 -25.12 17.58
C ALA A 22 -22.70 -25.13 16.04
N GLN A 23 -22.91 -23.94 15.45
CA GLN A 23 -22.82 -23.75 14.01
C GLN A 23 -21.35 -23.92 13.60
N PHE A 24 -20.99 -25.11 13.13
CA PHE A 24 -19.73 -25.33 12.42
C PHE A 24 -19.82 -24.61 11.07
N ALA A 25 -19.41 -23.34 11.04
CA ALA A 25 -19.06 -22.69 9.78
C ALA A 25 -17.75 -23.34 9.28
N PRO A 26 -17.68 -23.84 8.03
CA PRO A 26 -16.42 -24.27 7.47
C PRO A 26 -15.47 -23.08 7.43
N ILE A 27 -14.36 -23.18 8.17
CA ILE A 27 -13.27 -22.21 8.09
C ILE A 27 -12.62 -22.46 6.72
N THR A 28 -13.04 -21.73 5.69
CA THR A 28 -12.32 -21.71 4.42
C THR A 28 -10.92 -21.18 4.72
N SER A 29 -9.91 -22.03 4.60
CA SER A 29 -8.52 -21.57 4.64
C SER A 29 -8.37 -20.55 3.51
N ALA A 30 -8.08 -19.30 3.86
CA ALA A 30 -7.66 -18.31 2.88
C ALA A 30 -6.29 -18.76 2.35
N ASN A 31 -6.29 -19.54 1.28
CA ASN A 31 -5.08 -19.81 0.52
C ASN A 31 -4.67 -18.47 -0.05
N ALA A 32 -3.53 -17.93 0.38
CA ALA A 32 -2.95 -16.74 -0.22
C ALA A 32 -2.89 -16.95 -1.74
N ALA A 33 -3.35 -15.97 -2.51
CA ALA A 33 -3.38 -16.03 -3.97
C ALA A 33 -2.06 -16.60 -4.50
N ASP A 34 -2.14 -17.63 -5.35
CA ASP A 34 -0.95 -18.31 -5.88
C ASP A 34 -0.08 -17.39 -6.75
N LYS A 35 -0.68 -16.30 -7.21
CA LYS A 35 -0.05 -15.27 -8.04
C LYS A 35 -0.40 -13.87 -7.55
N GLY A 36 0.39 -12.92 -8.01
CA GLY A 36 0.13 -11.49 -7.88
C GLY A 36 0.99 -10.71 -8.85
N TRP A 37 0.98 -9.39 -8.73
CA TRP A 37 1.67 -8.50 -9.65
C TRP A 37 2.88 -7.86 -9.00
N ARG A 38 3.94 -7.76 -9.78
CA ARG A 38 5.14 -7.01 -9.44
C ARG A 38 5.23 -5.73 -10.27
N TYR A 39 5.18 -4.58 -9.60
CA TYR A 39 5.03 -3.27 -10.24
C TYR A 39 5.50 -2.11 -9.35
N TRP A 40 5.47 -0.90 -9.89
CA TRP A 40 5.68 0.34 -9.15
C TRP A 40 4.36 0.88 -8.60
N GLY A 41 4.17 0.83 -7.28
CA GLY A 41 3.10 1.50 -6.57
C GLY A 41 3.41 2.98 -6.32
N TYR A 42 2.38 3.82 -6.41
CA TYR A 42 2.45 5.27 -6.20
C TYR A 42 1.73 5.65 -4.90
N TYR A 43 2.38 6.49 -4.10
CA TYR A 43 1.94 6.88 -2.76
C TYR A 43 2.18 8.37 -2.56
N GLN A 44 1.30 9.00 -1.81
CA GLN A 44 1.34 10.43 -1.58
C GLN A 44 1.20 10.71 -0.08
N ALA A 45 1.80 11.81 0.34
CA ALA A 45 1.58 12.41 1.63
C ALA A 45 1.38 13.91 1.44
N ALA A 46 0.22 14.40 1.87
CA ALA A 46 -0.09 15.82 1.86
C ALA A 46 0.91 16.60 2.74
N PRO A 47 1.03 17.93 2.56
CA PRO A 47 1.90 18.75 3.41
C PRO A 47 1.66 18.51 4.90
N GLY A 48 2.73 18.21 5.63
CA GLY A 48 2.68 17.91 7.08
C GLY A 48 2.22 16.49 7.45
N ALA A 49 1.76 15.68 6.50
CA ALA A 49 1.38 14.29 6.77
C ALA A 49 2.62 13.44 7.08
N THR A 50 2.44 12.47 7.98
CA THR A 50 3.50 11.54 8.44
C THR A 50 3.25 10.09 8.05
N LYS A 51 2.16 9.85 7.30
CA LYS A 51 1.74 8.54 6.81
C LYS A 51 1.56 8.60 5.29
N TRP A 52 1.88 7.50 4.64
CA TRP A 52 1.64 7.31 3.22
C TRP A 52 0.17 6.99 2.96
N THR A 53 -0.37 7.54 1.88
CA THR A 53 -1.65 7.16 1.29
C THR A 53 -1.38 6.59 -0.09
N ALA A 54 -1.92 5.42 -0.42
CA ALA A 54 -1.85 4.91 -1.78
C ALA A 54 -2.60 5.86 -2.72
N ALA A 55 -1.97 6.22 -3.85
CA ALA A 55 -2.60 7.11 -4.81
C ALA A 55 -3.74 6.38 -5.53
N MET A 56 -4.94 6.97 -5.52
CA MET A 56 -6.10 6.44 -6.24
C MET A 56 -6.12 6.87 -7.72
N THR A 57 -5.25 7.81 -8.08
CA THR A 57 -5.05 8.33 -9.43
C THR A 57 -3.58 8.16 -9.83
N GLY A 58 -3.31 8.20 -11.13
CA GLY A 58 -1.93 8.25 -11.63
C GLY A 58 -1.19 9.54 -11.22
N PRO A 59 0.13 9.61 -11.49
CA PRO A 59 1.00 10.74 -11.10
C PRO A 59 0.82 12.00 -11.96
N THR A 60 -0.24 12.08 -12.75
CA THR A 60 -0.55 13.20 -13.66
C THR A 60 -1.61 14.14 -13.07
N VAL A 61 -1.66 14.22 -11.74
CA VAL A 61 -2.52 15.13 -10.98
C VAL A 61 -1.66 16.19 -10.29
N ASP A 62 -2.29 17.32 -9.93
CA ASP A 62 -1.59 18.38 -9.20
C ASP A 62 -1.11 17.91 -7.83
N ILE A 63 0.01 18.48 -7.40
CA ILE A 63 0.68 18.21 -6.12
C ILE A 63 0.96 19.52 -5.39
N ALA A 64 0.83 19.54 -4.07
CA ALA A 64 1.03 20.75 -3.26
C ALA A 64 2.51 20.98 -2.92
N ASP A 65 2.95 22.24 -2.79
CA ASP A 65 4.23 22.55 -2.12
C ASP A 65 4.23 21.96 -0.71
N GLY A 66 5.32 21.33 -0.32
CA GLY A 66 5.42 20.65 0.98
C GLY A 66 4.91 19.21 0.98
N ALA A 67 4.35 18.71 -0.11
CA ALA A 67 3.96 17.32 -0.23
C ALA A 67 5.19 16.38 -0.33
N VAL A 68 4.96 15.10 -0.06
CA VAL A 68 5.94 14.04 -0.32
C VAL A 68 5.33 13.02 -1.26
N GLU A 69 5.99 12.79 -2.38
CA GLU A 69 5.66 11.77 -3.37
C GLU A 69 6.50 10.51 -3.14
N GLY A 70 5.87 9.35 -3.28
CA GLY A 70 6.42 8.05 -2.91
C GLY A 70 6.23 7.04 -4.03
N TRP A 71 7.31 6.34 -4.38
CA TRP A 71 7.29 5.23 -5.32
C TRP A 71 7.85 4.00 -4.65
N SER A 72 7.13 2.88 -4.71
CA SER A 72 7.56 1.62 -4.12
C SER A 72 7.48 0.52 -5.16
N PHE A 73 8.57 -0.19 -5.41
CA PHE A 73 8.54 -1.40 -6.20
C PHE A 73 8.05 -2.54 -5.31
N VAL A 74 6.93 -3.13 -5.65
CA VAL A 74 6.15 -3.99 -4.76
C VAL A 74 5.75 -5.28 -5.46
N PHE A 75 5.42 -6.28 -4.65
CA PHE A 75 4.52 -7.35 -5.03
C PHE A 75 3.19 -7.15 -4.29
N SER A 76 2.06 -7.29 -4.97
CA SER A 76 0.75 -7.36 -4.33
C SER A 76 -0.18 -8.35 -5.03
N SER A 77 -1.16 -8.83 -4.30
CA SER A 77 -2.28 -9.66 -4.76
C SER A 77 -3.52 -9.28 -3.97
N ASP A 78 -4.62 -10.00 -4.18
CA ASP A 78 -5.85 -9.78 -3.40
C ASP A 78 -5.64 -10.01 -1.89
N ASP A 79 -4.72 -10.92 -1.51
CA ASP A 79 -4.41 -11.25 -0.12
C ASP A 79 -3.17 -10.51 0.45
N ILE A 80 -2.35 -9.94 -0.42
CA ILE A 80 -1.10 -9.27 -0.05
C ILE A 80 -1.19 -7.82 -0.52
N PRO A 81 -1.44 -6.85 0.37
CA PRO A 81 -1.62 -5.47 -0.03
C PRO A 81 -0.30 -4.86 -0.53
N SER A 82 -0.43 -3.90 -1.43
CA SER A 82 0.67 -3.06 -1.87
C SER A 82 1.28 -2.30 -0.69
N THR A 83 2.62 -2.24 -0.60
CA THR A 83 3.32 -1.65 0.54
C THR A 83 3.96 -0.30 0.19
N PRO A 84 3.74 0.75 1.01
CA PRO A 84 4.33 2.06 0.75
C PRO A 84 5.86 2.04 0.93
N PRO A 85 6.58 3.10 0.52
CA PRO A 85 8.00 3.22 0.80
C PRO A 85 8.31 3.00 2.28
N ARG A 86 9.39 2.25 2.57
CA ARG A 86 9.80 1.96 3.96
C ARG A 86 10.24 3.20 4.73
N VAL A 87 10.71 4.22 4.02
CA VAL A 87 11.02 5.53 4.59
C VAL A 87 9.73 6.32 4.74
N LYS A 88 9.48 6.87 5.93
CA LYS A 88 8.28 7.69 6.21
C LYS A 88 8.30 8.99 5.39
N PRO A 89 7.13 9.52 4.99
CA PRO A 89 7.07 10.79 4.30
C PRO A 89 7.33 11.92 5.30
N SER A 90 8.48 12.58 5.19
CA SER A 90 8.84 13.71 6.05
C SER A 90 9.42 14.85 5.22
N PHE A 91 8.55 15.74 4.75
CA PHE A 91 8.97 16.92 3.99
C PHE A 91 10.00 17.76 4.76
N ALA A 92 9.75 18.00 6.06
CA ALA A 92 10.64 18.77 6.91
C ALA A 92 12.06 18.20 6.96
N SER A 93 12.21 16.87 6.91
CA SER A 93 13.53 16.22 6.88
C SER A 93 14.13 16.20 5.48
N ILE A 94 13.33 15.85 4.46
CA ILE A 94 13.80 15.67 3.07
C ILE A 94 14.21 17.01 2.45
N CYS A 95 13.44 18.07 2.69
CA CYS A 95 13.60 19.39 2.10
C CYS A 95 14.11 20.44 3.09
N ALA A 96 14.73 20.03 4.21
CA ALA A 96 15.17 20.91 5.31
C ALA A 96 16.02 22.11 4.85
N LYS A 97 16.82 21.93 3.79
CA LYS A 97 17.74 22.95 3.26
C LYS A 97 17.16 23.75 2.09
N THR A 98 15.94 23.43 1.65
CA THR A 98 15.31 24.03 0.48
C THR A 98 14.36 25.14 0.91
N LYS A 99 14.77 26.39 0.66
CA LYS A 99 13.97 27.57 0.97
C LYS A 99 12.71 27.60 0.09
N ALA A 100 11.61 28.04 0.67
CA ALA A 100 10.39 28.31 -0.08
C ALA A 100 10.65 29.44 -1.08
N ASP A 101 10.01 29.34 -2.23
CA ASP A 101 10.08 30.33 -3.28
C ASP A 101 8.67 30.55 -3.85
N LYS A 102 8.39 31.78 -4.28
CA LYS A 102 7.03 32.18 -4.67
C LYS A 102 6.61 31.66 -6.04
N ASP A 103 7.54 31.19 -6.88
CA ASP A 103 7.29 30.78 -8.26
C ASP A 103 7.43 29.26 -8.46
N THR A 104 7.88 28.55 -7.43
CA THR A 104 8.14 27.10 -7.46
C THR A 104 7.43 26.36 -6.33
N LYS A 105 7.36 25.04 -6.46
CA LYS A 105 6.95 24.08 -5.41
C LYS A 105 8.14 23.20 -5.06
N ARG A 106 8.23 22.78 -3.81
CA ARG A 106 9.22 21.85 -3.27
C ARG A 106 8.49 20.57 -2.88
N ILE A 107 9.01 19.47 -3.37
CA ILE A 107 8.38 18.16 -3.22
C ILE A 107 9.43 17.22 -2.66
N GLY A 108 9.12 16.60 -1.52
CA GLY A 108 9.92 15.47 -1.06
C GLY A 108 9.65 14.28 -1.96
N LEU A 109 10.70 13.58 -2.39
CA LEU A 109 10.56 12.39 -3.22
C LEU A 109 11.26 11.21 -2.57
N VAL A 110 10.55 10.10 -2.40
CA VAL A 110 11.06 8.84 -1.89
C VAL A 110 10.81 7.74 -2.90
N ILE A 111 11.87 7.02 -3.28
CA ILE A 111 11.80 5.92 -4.23
C ILE A 111 12.42 4.69 -3.58
N ASP A 112 11.55 3.73 -3.27
CA ASP A 112 11.87 2.47 -2.65
C ASP A 112 11.88 1.37 -3.72
N PHE A 113 13.06 0.79 -3.98
CA PHE A 113 13.22 -0.24 -5.01
C PHE A 113 12.78 -1.64 -4.58
N GLY A 114 12.04 -1.74 -3.48
CA GLY A 114 11.49 -2.97 -2.96
C GLY A 114 12.53 -3.83 -2.24
N THR A 115 12.29 -5.14 -2.21
CA THR A 115 13.15 -6.09 -1.50
C THR A 115 13.60 -7.22 -2.41
N LYS A 116 14.62 -7.96 -1.97
CA LYS A 116 15.11 -9.15 -2.68
C LYS A 116 14.05 -10.26 -2.79
N ALA A 117 13.04 -10.27 -1.92
CA ALA A 117 12.02 -11.31 -1.90
C ALA A 117 11.25 -11.43 -3.21
N TYR A 118 11.04 -10.31 -3.89
CA TYR A 118 10.32 -10.24 -5.16
C TYR A 118 11.11 -9.51 -6.25
N ALA A 119 12.41 -9.29 -6.09
CA ALA A 119 13.23 -8.69 -7.15
C ALA A 119 13.21 -9.56 -8.43
N PRO A 120 13.30 -8.96 -9.64
CA PRO A 120 13.47 -9.74 -10.86
C PRO A 120 14.73 -10.62 -10.78
N LYS A 121 14.67 -11.81 -11.38
CA LYS A 121 15.77 -12.77 -11.32
C LYS A 121 17.04 -12.18 -11.94
N GLY A 122 18.13 -12.20 -11.19
CA GLY A 122 19.43 -11.69 -11.64
C GLY A 122 19.60 -10.17 -11.50
N GLU A 123 18.56 -9.44 -11.10
CA GLU A 123 18.66 -8.00 -10.84
C GLU A 123 19.01 -7.73 -9.37
N LYS A 124 19.79 -6.67 -9.13
CA LYS A 124 20.14 -6.21 -7.79
C LYS A 124 19.21 -5.06 -7.40
N VAL A 125 18.56 -5.19 -6.25
CA VAL A 125 17.75 -4.12 -5.65
C VAL A 125 18.63 -2.89 -5.43
N GLN A 126 18.16 -1.74 -5.91
CA GLN A 126 18.86 -0.46 -5.77
C GLN A 126 18.65 0.13 -4.38
N LYS A 127 19.54 1.06 -3.98
CA LYS A 127 19.36 1.82 -2.73
C LYS A 127 18.15 2.74 -2.87
N THR A 128 17.40 2.89 -1.78
CA THR A 128 16.32 3.89 -1.70
C THR A 128 16.86 5.27 -2.04
N LEU A 129 16.19 5.97 -2.95
CA LEU A 129 16.50 7.35 -3.30
C LEU A 129 15.58 8.26 -2.49
N ILE A 130 16.16 9.27 -1.85
CA ILE A 130 15.43 10.30 -1.13
C ILE A 130 16.00 11.64 -1.57
N THR A 131 15.17 12.52 -2.09
CA THR A 131 15.62 13.84 -2.56
C THR A 131 14.52 14.88 -2.43
N CYS A 132 14.92 16.15 -2.39
CA CYS A 132 14.01 17.27 -2.51
C CYS A 132 14.04 17.78 -3.95
N VAL A 133 12.87 17.88 -4.59
CA VAL A 133 12.75 18.42 -5.95
C VAL A 133 12.07 19.78 -5.88
N THR A 134 12.73 20.81 -6.39
CA THR A 134 12.13 22.12 -6.65
C THR A 134 11.67 22.17 -8.10
N THR A 135 10.41 22.50 -8.34
CA THR A 135 9.79 22.44 -9.66
C THR A 135 8.76 23.55 -9.87
N ALA A 136 8.25 23.70 -11.09
CA ALA A 136 7.27 24.73 -11.42
C ALA A 136 5.93 24.48 -10.68
N LYS A 137 5.15 25.55 -10.47
CA LYS A 137 3.82 25.42 -9.82
C LYS A 137 2.84 24.54 -10.57
N THR A 138 3.00 24.39 -11.87
CA THR A 138 2.12 23.56 -12.72
C THR A 138 2.60 22.12 -12.80
N SER A 139 3.74 21.78 -12.20
CA SER A 139 4.29 20.43 -12.27
C SER A 139 3.50 19.44 -11.45
N GLN A 140 3.44 18.22 -11.96
CA GLN A 140 2.72 17.09 -11.41
C GLN A 140 3.68 16.05 -10.83
N GLY A 141 3.16 15.01 -10.18
CA GLY A 141 3.96 13.94 -9.59
C GLY A 141 4.91 13.25 -10.59
N ILE A 142 4.49 13.12 -11.85
CA ILE A 142 5.30 12.52 -12.92
C ILE A 142 6.49 13.40 -13.30
N ASP A 143 6.33 14.72 -13.29
CA ASP A 143 7.41 15.67 -13.59
C ASP A 143 8.46 15.60 -12.49
N VAL A 144 8.04 15.57 -11.23
CA VAL A 144 8.92 15.41 -10.06
C VAL A 144 9.76 14.14 -10.19
N LEU A 145 9.13 13.03 -10.56
CA LEU A 145 9.82 11.76 -10.77
C LEU A 145 10.83 11.85 -11.93
N GLY A 146 10.42 12.43 -13.05
CA GLY A 146 11.24 12.59 -14.25
C GLY A 146 12.43 13.54 -14.08
N MET A 147 12.30 14.54 -13.20
CA MET A 147 13.41 15.43 -12.84
C MET A 147 14.45 14.74 -11.95
N ALA A 148 14.03 13.78 -11.13
CA ALA A 148 14.93 13.12 -10.18
C ALA A 148 15.70 11.94 -10.79
N LEU A 149 15.11 11.22 -11.75
CA LEU A 149 15.75 10.07 -12.39
C LEU A 149 15.17 9.73 -13.77
N LYS A 150 15.83 8.81 -14.46
CA LYS A 150 15.33 8.27 -15.74
C LYS A 150 14.12 7.37 -15.52
N VAL A 151 12.99 7.75 -16.11
CA VAL A 151 11.73 7.00 -16.08
C VAL A 151 11.54 6.22 -17.37
N ARG A 152 11.13 4.96 -17.26
CA ARG A 152 10.62 4.15 -18.38
C ARG A 152 9.14 3.87 -18.13
N ALA A 153 8.29 4.34 -19.01
CA ALA A 153 6.84 4.11 -18.98
C ALA A 153 6.38 3.30 -20.20
N ALA A 154 5.32 2.52 -20.02
CA ALA A 154 4.59 1.90 -21.11
C ALA A 154 3.70 2.93 -21.82
N LYS A 155 3.21 2.59 -23.03
CA LYS A 155 2.24 3.42 -23.76
C LYS A 155 0.95 3.69 -22.97
N SER A 156 0.60 2.80 -22.04
CA SER A 156 -0.55 2.97 -21.14
C SER A 156 -0.34 4.00 -20.04
N GLY A 157 0.88 4.55 -19.88
CA GLY A 157 1.24 5.41 -18.76
C GLY A 157 1.73 4.64 -17.52
N LEU A 158 1.73 3.31 -17.55
CA LEU A 158 2.28 2.50 -16.45
C LEU A 158 3.79 2.72 -16.33
N ILE A 159 4.25 3.01 -15.12
CA ILE A 159 5.68 3.14 -14.83
C ILE A 159 6.31 1.76 -14.74
N CYS A 160 7.21 1.46 -15.68
CA CYS A 160 7.85 0.16 -15.83
C CYS A 160 9.20 0.09 -15.13
N GLY A 161 9.96 1.18 -15.08
CA GLY A 161 11.28 1.18 -14.50
C GLY A 161 11.78 2.57 -14.15
N LEU A 162 12.51 2.65 -13.04
CA LEU A 162 13.10 3.86 -12.50
C LEU A 162 14.60 3.63 -12.36
N ASN A 163 15.41 4.53 -12.91
CA ASN A 163 16.87 4.42 -12.91
C ASN A 163 17.39 3.04 -13.39
N GLY A 164 16.73 2.48 -14.40
CA GLY A 164 17.08 1.17 -14.97
C GLY A 164 16.59 -0.05 -14.16
N TYR A 165 15.78 0.13 -13.12
CA TYR A 165 15.20 -0.97 -12.34
C TYR A 165 13.66 -0.96 -12.31
N PRO A 166 12.99 -2.10 -12.54
CA PRO A 166 13.57 -3.28 -13.15
C PRO A 166 13.98 -2.99 -14.60
N ALA A 167 14.97 -3.72 -15.10
CA ALA A 167 15.62 -3.40 -16.38
C ALA A 167 14.69 -3.60 -17.58
N LYS A 168 13.82 -4.62 -17.56
CA LYS A 168 13.03 -5.05 -18.74
C LYS A 168 11.53 -5.13 -18.50
N GLU A 169 11.12 -5.75 -17.40
CA GLU A 169 9.71 -6.01 -17.12
C GLU A 169 8.88 -4.75 -16.87
N CYS A 170 7.55 -4.88 -16.93
CA CYS A 170 6.61 -3.80 -16.66
C CYS A 170 5.30 -4.40 -16.13
N GLY A 171 5.08 -4.37 -14.82
CA GLY A 171 3.81 -4.82 -14.23
C GLY A 171 3.48 -6.29 -14.50
N VAL A 172 4.43 -7.20 -14.24
CA VAL A 172 4.27 -8.62 -14.59
C VAL A 172 3.55 -9.39 -13.48
N GLU A 173 2.67 -10.32 -13.88
CA GLU A 173 2.14 -11.33 -12.97
C GLU A 173 3.22 -12.38 -12.68
N ILE A 174 3.44 -12.69 -11.41
CA ILE A 174 4.40 -13.69 -10.95
C ILE A 174 3.76 -14.60 -9.89
N PRO A 175 4.26 -15.82 -9.70
CA PRO A 175 3.90 -16.63 -8.53
C PRO A 175 4.22 -15.88 -7.24
N THR A 176 3.37 -16.05 -6.22
CA THR A 176 3.58 -15.42 -4.92
C THR A 176 4.94 -15.82 -4.35
N PRO A 177 5.82 -14.85 -4.06
CA PRO A 177 7.13 -15.13 -3.50
C PRO A 177 7.03 -15.96 -2.23
N ALA A 178 7.89 -16.98 -2.09
CA ALA A 178 7.87 -17.86 -0.92
C ALA A 178 7.97 -17.11 0.41
N ALA A 179 8.74 -16.02 0.45
CA ALA A 179 8.88 -15.17 1.64
C ALA A 179 7.61 -14.39 2.03
N LEU A 180 6.59 -14.36 1.15
CA LEU A 180 5.31 -13.70 1.38
C LEU A 180 4.14 -14.69 1.55
N LYS A 181 4.40 -15.99 1.41
CA LYS A 181 3.41 -17.02 1.71
C LYS A 181 3.28 -17.13 3.23
N LYS A 182 2.04 -17.09 3.73
CA LYS A 182 1.72 -17.33 5.14
C LYS A 182 1.87 -18.80 5.48
#